data_AF-A0A7S2XCW6-F1
#
_entry.id   AF-A0A7S2XCW6-F1
#
_cell.length_a   1.000
_cell.length_b   1.000
_cell.length_c   1.000
_cell.angle_alpha   90.00
_cell.angle_beta   90.00
_cell.angle_gamma   90.00
#
_symmetry.space_group_name_H-M   'P 1'
#
loop_
_entity.id
_entity.type
_entity.pdbx_description
1 polymer ?
#
loop_
_entity_poly.entity_id
_entity_poly.type
_entity_poly.pdbx_seq_one_letter_code
_entity_poly.pdbx_strand_id
1 'polypeptide(L)'
;TMSGWFEDVFGFKEGSYRSTRREFEVKDGGNTLISKRNQKRFHIGPFSTDNVETLRQKLYDLKKNAVQPEKKLGSMKFKNIVGNIVTITKNPENKGAVFQAASQFNCLEMVGPKVT
;
A
#
# COMPACT_ATOMS: atom_id res chain seq x y z
N THR A 1 7.35 13.22 24.88
CA THR A 1 7.20 11.75 24.73
C THR A 1 7.16 11.48 23.25
N MET A 2 8.07 10.68 22.70
CA MET A 2 7.95 10.30 21.29
C MET A 2 6.66 9.48 21.16
N SER A 3 5.66 10.04 20.51
CA SER A 3 4.51 9.29 20.00
C SER A 3 5.02 8.16 19.10
N GLY A 4 4.29 7.06 19.02
CA GLY A 4 4.61 6.00 18.06
C GLY A 4 4.39 6.50 16.64
N TRP A 5 5.08 5.90 15.66
CA TRP A 5 4.98 6.26 14.24
C TRP A 5 3.52 6.40 13.75
N PHE A 6 2.62 5.56 14.25
CA PHE A 6 1.20 5.58 13.87
C PHE A 6 0.53 6.89 14.29
N GLU A 7 0.76 7.33 15.52
CA GLU A 7 0.17 8.55 16.05
C GLU A 7 0.75 9.79 15.36
N ASP A 8 2.04 9.79 15.02
CA ASP A 8 2.65 10.87 14.24
C ASP A 8 2.04 11.00 12.84
N VAL A 9 1.77 9.85 12.21
CA VAL A 9 1.18 9.80 10.87
C VAL A 9 -0.30 10.19 10.92
N PHE A 10 -1.10 9.56 11.78
CA PHE A 10 -2.56 9.64 11.74
C PHE A 10 -3.18 10.60 12.76
N GLY A 11 -2.41 11.10 13.73
CA GLY A 11 -2.87 12.07 14.72
C GLY A 11 -3.68 11.49 15.88
N PHE A 12 -3.60 10.17 16.10
CA PHE A 12 -4.21 9.50 17.25
C PHE A 12 -3.48 8.19 17.56
N LYS A 13 -3.54 7.77 18.83
CA LYS A 13 -2.96 6.51 19.28
C LYS A 13 -3.72 5.31 18.70
N GLU A 14 -3.00 4.36 18.13
CA GLU A 14 -3.57 3.11 17.61
C GLU A 14 -4.23 2.29 18.73
N GLY A 15 -5.43 1.76 18.45
CA GLY A 15 -6.17 0.90 19.38
C GLY A 15 -6.68 -0.37 18.69
N SER A 16 -7.82 -0.89 19.15
CA SER A 16 -8.49 -2.02 18.47
C SER A 16 -8.82 -1.69 17.01
N TYR A 17 -8.92 -2.70 16.14
CA TYR A 17 -9.33 -2.51 14.75
C TYR A 17 -10.61 -1.66 14.63
N ARG A 18 -11.64 -1.96 15.44
CA ARG A 18 -12.91 -1.22 15.39
C ARG A 18 -12.76 0.24 15.81
N SER A 19 -11.96 0.54 16.84
CA SER A 19 -11.71 1.93 17.25
C SER A 19 -10.88 2.67 16.22
N THR A 20 -9.80 2.07 15.73
CA THR A 20 -8.91 2.64 14.74
C THR A 20 -9.65 2.91 13.42
N ARG A 21 -10.44 1.95 12.92
CA ARG A 21 -11.24 2.11 11.70
C ARG A 21 -12.22 3.29 11.76
N ARG A 22 -12.83 3.55 12.94
CA ARG A 22 -13.79 4.66 13.08
C ARG A 22 -13.16 6.03 12.89
N GLU A 23 -11.86 6.16 13.14
CA GLU A 23 -11.10 7.39 12.96
C GLU A 23 -10.74 7.66 11.50
N PHE A 24 -11.05 6.73 10.59
CA PHE A 24 -10.81 6.89 9.16
C PHE A 24 -12.09 7.04 8.35
N GLU A 25 -11.96 7.68 7.21
CA GLU A 25 -12.98 7.75 6.16
C GLU A 25 -12.33 7.47 4.80
N VAL A 26 -13.05 6.75 3.93
CA VAL A 26 -12.63 6.49 2.55
C VAL A 26 -13.48 7.35 1.62
N LYS A 27 -12.83 8.11 0.75
CA LYS A 27 -13.45 9.03 -0.24
C LYS A 27 -12.94 8.72 -1.66
N ASP A 28 -13.42 9.50 -2.62
CA ASP A 28 -12.94 9.51 -4.01
C ASP A 28 -13.01 8.14 -4.68
N GLY A 29 -14.16 7.48 -4.52
CA GLY A 29 -14.40 6.16 -5.11
C GLY A 29 -13.50 5.05 -4.56
N GLY A 30 -12.96 5.21 -3.35
CA GLY A 30 -12.08 4.23 -2.72
C GLY A 30 -10.61 4.60 -2.70
N ASN A 31 -10.21 5.70 -3.36
CA ASN A 31 -8.79 6.00 -3.61
C ASN A 31 -8.11 6.81 -2.50
N THR A 32 -8.88 7.43 -1.62
CA THR A 32 -8.36 8.36 -0.62
C THR A 32 -8.81 7.94 0.77
N LEU A 33 -7.85 7.66 1.65
CA LEU A 33 -8.07 7.50 3.08
C LEU A 33 -7.84 8.86 3.77
N ILE A 34 -8.79 9.27 4.60
CA ILE A 34 -8.70 10.50 5.39
C ILE A 34 -8.67 10.11 6.87
N SER A 35 -7.64 10.56 7.61
CA SER A 35 -7.70 10.52 9.07
C SER A 35 -8.59 11.66 9.56
N LYS A 36 -9.67 11.33 10.27
CA LYS A 36 -10.61 12.32 10.82
C LYS A 36 -9.96 13.18 11.90
N ARG A 37 -8.89 12.69 12.54
CA ARG A 37 -8.26 13.34 13.69
C ARG A 37 -7.37 14.51 13.31
N ASN A 38 -6.61 14.37 12.23
CA ASN A 38 -5.70 15.42 11.77
C ASN A 38 -5.97 15.88 10.32
N GLN A 39 -7.03 15.35 9.69
CA GLN A 39 -7.45 15.67 8.32
C GLN A 39 -6.41 15.35 7.24
N LYS A 40 -5.32 14.63 7.58
CA LYS A 40 -4.34 14.18 6.59
C LYS A 40 -4.99 13.18 5.63
N ARG A 41 -4.60 13.29 4.36
CA ARG A 41 -5.11 12.50 3.24
C ARG A 41 -4.01 11.60 2.71
N PHE A 42 -4.37 10.34 2.46
CA PHE A 42 -3.46 9.33 1.97
C PHE A 42 -4.05 8.70 0.71
N HIS A 43 -3.28 8.69 -0.37
CA HIS A 43 -3.67 7.94 -1.56
C HIS A 43 -3.45 6.45 -1.29
N ILE A 44 -4.54 5.70 -1.27
CA ILE A 44 -4.54 4.25 -1.02
C ILE A 44 -4.80 3.43 -2.29
N GLY A 45 -5.21 4.10 -3.37
CA GLY A 45 -5.58 3.45 -4.63
C GLY A 45 -6.86 2.62 -4.53
N PRO A 46 -7.36 2.09 -5.66
CA PRO A 46 -8.54 1.27 -5.66
C PRO A 46 -8.21 -0.15 -5.17
N PHE A 47 -9.16 -0.77 -4.49
CA PHE A 47 -9.07 -2.18 -4.12
C PHE A 47 -9.89 -3.02 -5.11
N SER A 48 -9.25 -4.00 -5.75
CA SER A 48 -9.89 -4.95 -6.66
C SER A 48 -9.35 -6.37 -6.45
N THR A 49 -10.20 -7.35 -6.70
CA THR A 49 -9.86 -8.79 -6.71
C THR A 49 -9.87 -9.29 -8.15
N ASP A 50 -8.95 -8.75 -8.97
CA ASP A 50 -8.88 -9.10 -10.38
C ASP A 50 -8.34 -10.52 -10.57
N ASN A 51 -8.94 -11.29 -11.48
CA ASN A 51 -8.38 -12.56 -11.92
C ASN A 51 -7.19 -12.34 -12.89
N VAL A 52 -6.43 -13.41 -13.16
CA VAL A 52 -5.23 -13.35 -14.02
C VAL A 52 -5.55 -12.84 -15.43
N GLU A 53 -6.70 -13.24 -16.00
CA GLU A 53 -7.12 -12.81 -17.33
C GLU A 53 -7.37 -11.29 -17.38
N THR A 54 -8.06 -10.76 -16.37
CA THR A 54 -8.36 -9.33 -16.23
C THR A 54 -7.06 -8.53 -16.08
N LEU A 55 -6.10 -9.03 -15.29
CA LEU A 55 -4.78 -8.40 -15.16
C LEU A 55 -4.01 -8.38 -16.49
N ARG A 56 -4.06 -9.48 -17.26
CA ARG A 56 -3.44 -9.54 -18.59
C ARG A 56 -4.08 -8.54 -19.56
N GLN A 57 -5.40 -8.42 -19.54
CA GLN A 57 -6.12 -7.46 -20.37
C GLN A 57 -5.78 -6.01 -19.98
N LYS A 58 -5.76 -5.68 -18.69
CA LYS A 58 -5.34 -4.35 -18.20
C LYS A 58 -3.92 -4.01 -18.68
N LEU A 59 -2.98 -4.95 -18.62
CA LEU A 59 -1.63 -4.75 -19.13
C LEU A 59 -1.61 -4.49 -20.65
N TYR A 60 -2.41 -5.24 -21.42
CA TYR A 60 -2.53 -5.04 -22.86
C TYR A 60 -3.07 -3.65 -23.19
N ASP A 61 -4.15 -3.23 -22.52
CA ASP A 61 -4.78 -1.92 -22.75
C ASP A 61 -3.85 -0.78 -22.36
N LEU A 62 -3.10 -0.91 -21.26
CA LEU A 62 -2.09 0.06 -20.85
C LEU A 62 -0.98 0.20 -21.90
N LYS A 63 -0.51 -0.91 -22.48
CA LYS A 63 0.52 -0.88 -23.54
C LYS A 63 0.02 -0.22 -24.81
N LYS A 64 -1.22 -0.52 -25.22
CA LYS A 64 -1.84 0.05 -26.43
C LYS A 64 -2.02 1.57 -26.34
N ASN A 65 -2.35 2.07 -25.15
CA ASN A 65 -2.61 3.49 -24.90
C ASN A 65 -1.38 4.26 -24.36
N ALA A 66 -0.23 3.60 -24.19
CA ALA A 66 0.97 4.24 -23.71
C ALA A 66 1.57 5.15 -24.80
N VAL A 67 1.40 6.46 -24.66
CA VAL A 67 2.23 7.45 -25.34
C VAL A 67 3.65 7.31 -24.77
N GLN A 68 4.48 6.50 -25.43
CA GLN A 68 5.88 6.18 -25.08
C GLN A 68 6.05 5.57 -23.67
N PRO A 69 6.03 4.23 -23.52
CA PRO A 69 6.10 3.56 -22.23
C PRO A 69 7.37 3.89 -21.42
N GLU A 70 8.45 4.25 -22.11
CA GLU A 70 9.75 4.65 -21.53
C GLU A 70 9.71 6.01 -20.81
N LYS A 71 8.82 6.94 -21.22
CA LYS A 71 8.94 8.37 -20.87
C LYS A 71 8.17 8.81 -19.61
N LYS A 72 7.26 7.99 -19.08
CA LYS A 72 6.40 8.41 -17.95
C LYS A 72 6.91 8.06 -16.55
N LEU A 73 7.91 7.17 -16.42
CA LEU A 73 8.48 6.76 -15.12
C LEU A 73 9.85 7.40 -14.83
N GLY A 74 10.39 8.21 -15.74
CA GLY A 74 11.73 8.78 -15.62
C GLY A 74 12.81 7.69 -15.49
N SER A 75 13.74 7.86 -14.56
CA SER A 75 14.86 6.94 -14.31
C SER A 75 14.54 5.78 -13.35
N MET A 76 13.25 5.54 -13.06
CA MET A 76 12.86 4.52 -12.08
C MET A 76 13.13 3.11 -12.60
N LYS A 77 13.93 2.34 -11.85
CA LYS A 77 14.30 0.96 -12.19
C LYS A 77 13.62 0.00 -11.22
N PHE A 78 13.13 -1.12 -11.74
CA PHE A 78 12.56 -2.19 -10.93
C PHE A 78 13.48 -3.42 -10.99
N LYS A 79 13.64 -4.10 -9.86
CA LYS A 79 14.35 -5.38 -9.75
C LYS A 79 13.56 -6.31 -8.84
N ASN A 80 13.43 -7.58 -9.22
CA ASN A 80 12.91 -8.60 -8.33
C ASN A 80 14.02 -9.02 -7.36
N ILE A 81 13.75 -8.95 -6.05
CA ILE A 81 14.68 -9.33 -4.97
C ILE A 81 13.99 -10.41 -4.13
N VAL A 82 14.63 -11.57 -4.03
CA VAL A 82 14.20 -12.66 -3.15
C VAL A 82 15.03 -12.63 -1.88
N GLY A 83 14.40 -12.53 -0.72
CA GLY A 83 15.10 -12.52 0.56
C GLY A 83 14.22 -12.17 1.76
N ASN A 84 14.83 -12.13 2.95
CA ASN A 84 14.14 -11.74 4.17
C ASN A 84 13.92 -10.21 4.20
N ILE A 85 12.65 -9.77 4.23
CA ILE A 85 12.32 -8.34 4.20
C ILE A 85 12.86 -7.56 5.41
N VAL A 86 12.97 -8.19 6.59
CA VAL A 86 13.54 -7.56 7.79
C VAL A 86 15.03 -7.29 7.58
N THR A 87 15.76 -8.22 6.97
CA THR A 87 17.18 -8.03 6.66
C THR A 87 17.35 -6.94 5.60
N ILE A 88 16.54 -6.98 4.53
CA ILE A 88 16.61 -6.03 3.42
C ILE A 88 16.30 -4.60 3.89
N THR A 89 15.26 -4.41 4.70
CA THR A 89 14.85 -3.08 5.20
C THR A 89 15.85 -2.49 6.20
N LYS A 90 16.65 -3.33 6.88
CA LYS A 90 17.71 -2.90 7.81
C LYS A 90 19.03 -2.55 7.12
N ASN A 91 19.23 -2.91 5.84
CA ASN A 91 20.46 -2.54 5.13
C ASN A 91 20.53 -1.01 4.94
N PRO A 92 21.56 -0.32 5.47
CA PRO A 92 21.73 1.12 5.29
C PRO A 92 21.77 1.58 3.82
N GLU A 93 22.19 0.73 2.89
CA GLU A 93 22.19 1.03 1.44
C GLU A 93 20.78 1.24 0.88
N ASN A 94 19.75 0.70 1.53
CA ASN A 94 18.37 0.87 1.12
C ASN A 94 17.67 2.06 1.80
N LYS A 95 18.42 2.97 2.43
CA LYS A 95 17.85 4.15 3.07
C LYS A 95 17.07 4.99 2.05
N GLY A 96 15.77 5.20 2.32
CA GLY A 96 14.87 5.94 1.43
C GLY A 96 14.26 5.12 0.30
N ALA A 97 14.57 3.82 0.20
CA ALA A 97 13.91 2.93 -0.75
C ALA A 97 12.44 2.69 -0.37
N VAL A 98 11.60 2.53 -1.39
CA VAL A 98 10.21 2.06 -1.22
C VAL A 98 10.18 0.55 -1.41
N PHE A 99 9.65 -0.14 -0.41
CA PHE A 99 9.48 -1.60 -0.45
C PHE A 99 8.01 -1.95 -0.67
N GLN A 100 7.72 -2.61 -1.78
CA GLN A 100 6.42 -3.22 -2.02
C GLN A 100 6.53 -4.70 -1.70
N ALA A 101 6.06 -5.09 -0.52
CA ALA A 101 5.97 -6.49 -0.15
C ALA A 101 4.66 -7.06 -0.70
N ALA A 102 4.74 -8.01 -1.62
CA ALA A 102 3.61 -8.86 -1.96
C ALA A 102 3.40 -9.83 -0.79
N SER A 103 2.54 -9.45 0.14
CA SER A 103 2.14 -10.32 1.23
C SER A 103 1.14 -11.35 0.69
N GLN A 104 1.30 -12.63 1.06
CA GLN A 104 0.24 -13.64 0.84
C GLN A 104 -1.06 -13.25 1.57
N PHE A 105 -1.01 -12.26 2.46
CA PHE A 105 -2.15 -11.73 3.22
C PHE A 105 -2.96 -10.64 2.50
N ASN A 106 -2.79 -10.42 1.19
CA ASN A 106 -3.63 -9.47 0.47
C ASN A 106 -5.03 -10.07 0.24
N CYS A 107 -6.04 -9.46 0.86
CA CYS A 107 -7.45 -9.87 0.96
C CYS A 107 -7.82 -10.79 2.14
N LEU A 108 -7.08 -10.78 3.26
CA LEU A 108 -7.45 -11.50 4.49
C LEU A 108 -7.86 -12.97 4.21
N GLU A 109 -6.90 -13.78 3.79
CA GLU A 109 -7.05 -15.25 3.74
C GLU A 109 -7.34 -15.84 5.15
N MET A 110 -7.19 -15.04 6.20
CA MET A 110 -7.61 -15.35 7.56
C MET A 110 -8.88 -14.57 7.92
N VAL A 111 -9.93 -15.31 8.30
CA VAL A 111 -11.22 -14.80 8.79
C VAL A 111 -11.06 -13.83 9.98
N GLY A 112 -9.94 -13.91 10.70
CA GLY A 112 -9.50 -12.93 11.69
C GLY A 112 -8.22 -13.36 12.40
N PRO A 113 -7.63 -12.50 13.25
CA PRO A 113 -6.36 -12.77 13.95
C PRO A 113 -6.43 -13.92 14.97
N LYS A 114 -7.60 -14.53 15.15
CA LYS A 114 -7.85 -15.66 16.05
C LYS A 114 -8.32 -16.93 15.31
N VAL A 115 -8.36 -16.88 13.97
CA VAL A 115 -8.79 -18.02 13.15
C VAL A 115 -7.56 -18.52 12.40
N THR A 116 -7.11 -19.72 12.77
CA THR A 116 -6.02 -20.47 12.15
C THR A 116 -6.56 -21.53 11.21
#